data_AF-A0A2S9FNN2-F1
#
_entry.id   AF-A0A2S9FNN2-F1
#
_cell.length_a   1.000
_cell.length_b   1.000
_cell.length_c   1.000
_cell.angle_alpha   90.00
_cell.angle_beta   90.00
_cell.angle_gamma   90.00
#
_symmetry.space_group_name_H-M   'P 1'
#
loop_
_entity.id
_entity.type
_entity.pdbx_description
1 polymer ?
#
loop_
_entity_poly.entity_id
_entity_poly.type
_entity_poly.pdbx_seq_one_letter_code
_entity_poly.pdbx_strand_id
1 'polypeptide(L)' 'LGPVYSVLAIGDPPTLAAAMNIPGGAMDSIERVGGTMVVEQSDRVDVTALRQPKERQYAQPVK' A
#
# COMPACT_ATOMS: atom_id res chain seq x y z
N LEU A 1 -3.66 -20.84 -9.15
CA LEU A 1 -2.93 -19.55 -9.18
C LEU A 1 -3.61 -18.64 -8.16
N GLY A 2 -2.88 -18.21 -7.13
CA GLY A 2 -3.44 -17.30 -6.11
C GLY A 2 -3.81 -15.94 -6.73
N PRO A 3 -4.59 -15.10 -6.01
CA PRO A 3 -5.00 -13.82 -6.56
C PRO A 3 -3.80 -12.90 -6.79
N VAL A 4 -3.84 -12.16 -7.89
CA VAL A 4 -2.94 -11.03 -8.14
C VAL A 4 -3.42 -9.88 -7.26
N TYR A 5 -2.52 -9.31 -6.45
CA TYR A 5 -2.83 -8.17 -5.59
C TYR A 5 -2.35 -6.87 -6.23
N SER A 6 -3.10 -5.80 -6.00
CA SER A 6 -2.70 -4.42 -6.34
C SER A 6 -2.77 -3.57 -5.07
N VAL A 7 -1.73 -2.77 -4.84
CA VAL A 7 -1.64 -1.81 -3.74
C VAL A 7 -1.50 -0.42 -4.37
N LEU A 8 -2.46 0.46 -4.07
CA LEU A 8 -2.47 1.84 -4.53
C LEU A 8 -1.99 2.76 -3.41
N ALA A 9 -1.07 3.67 -3.73
CA ALA A 9 -0.53 4.64 -2.79
C ALA A 9 -0.46 6.03 -3.44
N ILE A 10 -0.80 7.06 -2.67
CA ILE A 10 -0.68 8.47 -3.07
C ILE A 10 0.49 9.08 -2.28
N GLY A 11 1.43 9.69 -2.98
CA GLY A 11 2.62 10.33 -2.42
C GLY A 11 3.54 10.81 -3.55
N ASP A 12 4.78 11.19 -3.22
CA ASP A 12 5.81 11.46 -4.23
C ASP A 12 6.22 10.15 -4.94
N PRO A 13 5.96 10.00 -6.27
CA PRO A 13 6.17 8.72 -6.95
C PRO A 13 7.62 8.22 -6.90
N PRO A 14 8.66 9.05 -7.12
CA PRO A 14 10.05 8.62 -6.98
C PRO A 14 10.40 8.15 -5.57
N THR A 15 9.93 8.84 -4.53
CA THR A 15 10.18 8.46 -3.14
C THR A 15 9.54 7.10 -2.81
N LEU A 16 8.30 6.88 -3.23
CA LEU A 16 7.62 5.59 -3.03
C LEU A 16 8.31 4.46 -3.79
N ALA A 17 8.71 4.68 -5.04
CA ALA A 17 9.44 3.68 -5.82
C ALA A 17 10.80 3.35 -5.19
N ALA A 18 11.53 4.35 -4.70
CA ALA A 18 12.79 4.15 -3.99
C ALA A 18 12.59 3.31 -2.71
N ALA A 19 11.52 3.59 -1.95
CA ALA A 19 11.20 2.85 -0.73
C ALA A 19 10.93 1.35 -1.00
N MET A 20 10.30 1.02 -2.14
CA MET A 20 10.05 -0.37 -2.52
C MET A 20 11.33 -1.14 -2.89
N ASN A 21 12.40 -0.44 -3.31
CA ASN A 21 13.68 -1.02 -3.70
C ASN A 21 14.71 -1.08 -2.56
N ILE A 22 14.30 -0.81 -1.31
CA ILE A 22 15.20 -0.93 -0.15
C ILE A 22 15.57 -2.41 0.09
N PRO A 23 16.86 -2.76 0.14
CA PRO A 23 17.30 -4.13 0.38
C PRO A 23 16.80 -4.71 1.70
N GLY A 24 16.46 -6.00 1.70
CA GLY A 24 15.86 -6.71 2.83
C GLY A 24 14.39 -6.37 3.08
N GLY A 25 13.77 -5.61 2.17
CA GLY A 25 12.41 -5.09 2.31
C GLY A 25 11.30 -6.01 1.80
N ALA A 26 10.20 -5.37 1.38
CA ALA A 26 9.00 -6.05 0.92
C ALA A 26 9.20 -6.77 -0.42
N MET A 27 9.90 -6.15 -1.39
CA MET A 27 10.16 -6.74 -2.71
C MET A 27 10.99 -8.02 -2.58
N ASP A 28 12.13 -7.98 -1.89
CA ASP A 28 12.98 -9.14 -1.60
C ASP A 28 12.20 -10.26 -0.90
N SER A 29 11.29 -9.91 0.02
CA SER A 29 10.46 -10.90 0.72
C SER A 29 9.51 -11.64 -0.21
N ILE A 30 9.01 -10.99 -1.25
CA ILE A 30 8.14 -11.58 -2.28
C ILE A 30 8.95 -12.41 -3.26
N GLU A 31 10.10 -11.92 -3.71
CA GLU A 31 11.00 -12.67 -4.60
C GLU A 31 11.50 -13.96 -3.94
N ARG A 32 11.81 -13.92 -2.64
CA ARG A 32 12.26 -15.08 -1.86
C ARG A 32 11.24 -16.23 -1.82
N VAL A 33 9.95 -15.95 -2.00
CA VAL A 33 8.89 -16.97 -2.08
C VAL A 33 8.49 -17.30 -3.52
N GLY A 34 9.30 -16.88 -4.50
CA GLY A 34 9.07 -17.12 -5.93
C GLY A 34 7.99 -16.22 -6.55
N GLY A 35 7.63 -15.13 -5.88
CA GLY A 35 6.68 -14.14 -6.38
C GLY A 35 7.34 -13.09 -7.28
N THR A 36 6.50 -12.22 -7.85
CA THR A 36 6.94 -11.07 -8.63
C THR A 36 6.14 -9.84 -8.19
N MET A 37 6.80 -8.69 -8.17
CA MET A 37 6.20 -7.40 -7.88
C MET A 37 6.61 -6.40 -8.96
N VAL A 38 5.68 -5.52 -9.33
CA VAL A 38 5.92 -4.42 -10.25
C VAL A 38 5.51 -3.12 -9.56
N VAL A 39 6.33 -2.08 -9.70
CA VAL A 39 6.04 -0.73 -9.21
C VAL A 39 5.81 0.18 -10.40
N GLU A 40 4.61 0.75 -10.49
CA GLU A 40 4.23 1.70 -11.54
C GLU A 40 4.07 3.09 -10.91
N GLN A 41 4.74 4.09 -11.49
CA GLN A 41 4.60 5.49 -11.10
C GLN A 41 3.53 6.16 -11.97
N SER A 42 2.66 6.95 -11.37
CA SER A 42 1.58 7.66 -12.05
C SER A 42 1.41 9.06 -11.47
N ASP A 43 1.10 10.03 -12.33
CA ASP A 43 0.74 11.40 -11.93
C ASP A 43 -0.61 11.45 -11.19
N ARG A 44 -1.45 10.44 -11.39
CA ARG A 44 -2.76 10.34 -10.77
C ARG A 44 -3.04 8.92 -10.27
N VAL A 45 -3.39 8.81 -9.00
CA VAL A 45 -3.88 7.57 -8.38
C VAL A 45 -5.14 7.90 -7.59
N ASP A 46 -6.22 7.16 -7.85
CA ASP A 46 -7.48 7.32 -7.14
C ASP A 46 -7.66 6.19 -6.10
N VAL A 47 -7.72 6.54 -4.82
CA VAL A 47 -7.98 5.59 -3.72
C VAL A 47 -9.40 5.82 -3.19
N THR A 48 -10.35 5.06 -3.73
CA THR A 48 -11.79 5.24 -3.48
C THR A 48 -12.33 4.40 -2.33
N ALA A 49 -11.53 3.46 -1.82
CA ALA A 49 -11.92 2.59 -0.73
C ALA A 49 -12.07 3.39 0.58
N LEU A 50 -13.22 3.23 1.24
CA LEU A 50 -13.51 3.88 2.53
C LEU A 50 -13.31 2.89 3.68
N ARG A 51 -12.79 3.39 4.80
CA ARG A 51 -12.72 2.64 6.06
C ARG A 51 -14.10 2.59 6.70
N GLN A 52 -14.52 1.41 7.12
CA GLN A 52 -15.70 1.27 7.98
C GLN A 52 -15.31 1.54 9.44
N PRO A 53 -15.80 2.62 10.08
CA PRO A 53 -15.45 2.93 11.45
C PRO A 53 -16.04 1.87 12.40
N LYS A 54 -15.27 1.48 13.41
CA LYS A 54 -15.79 0.68 14.52
C LYS A 54 -16.63 1.55 15.44
N GLU A 55 -17.68 0.96 16.01
CA GLU A 55 -18.48 1.65 17.01
C GLU A 55 -17.62 2.06 18.21
N ARG A 56 -17.80 3.32 18.64
CA ARG A 56 -17.09 3.85 19.80
C ARG A 56 -17.81 3.35 21.05
N GLN A 57 -17.11 2.63 21.92
CA GLN A 57 -17.72 2.09 23.14
C GLN A 57 -17.93 3.15 24.22
N TYR A 58 -16.98 4.10 24.34
CA TYR A 58 -16.99 5.12 25.40
C TYR A 58 -16.64 6.52 24.91
N ALA A 59 -15.82 6.63 23.85
CA ALA A 59 -15.27 7.91 23.41
C ALA A 59 -16.30 8.74 22.63
N GLN A 60 -16.47 10.00 23.03
CA GLN A 60 -17.24 11.02 22.32
C GLN A 60 -16.33 12.19 21.90
N PRO A 61 -16.55 12.79 20.72
CA PRO A 61 -15.79 13.96 20.29
C PRO A 61 -16.16 15.18 21.15
N VAL A 62 -15.16 15.98 21.53
CA VAL A 62 -15.39 17.28 22.19
C VAL A 62 -15.81 18.31 21.14
N LYS A 63 -16.65 19.27 21.55
CA LYS A 63 -17.15 20.35 20.69
C LYS A 63 -16.10 21.43 20.46
#